data_AF-A0A3B0CC90-F1
#
_entry.id   AF-A0A3B0CC90-F1
#
_cell.length_a   1.000
_cell.length_b   1.000
_cell.length_c   1.000
_cell.angle_alpha   90.00
_cell.angle_beta   90.00
_cell.angle_gamma   90.00
#
_symmetry.space_group_name_H-M   'P 1'
#
loop_
_entity.id
_entity.type
_entity.pdbx_description
1 polymer ?
#
loop_
_entity_poly.entity_id
_entity_poly.type
_entity_poly.pdbx_seq_one_letter_code
_entity_poly.pdbx_strand_id
1 'polypeptide(L)'
;MIEQMFQRTDGYVQVNLQPKTGYIACQMFYRIETDSEHSDWKPASVYPSLDGEFVLNGCDYIWNEAQASGTVRLCETKQYALWWNPYLNIGSIQAEVQVKLSFITIDGDYEDIGSVSIASEGVLYFNDWPRYLGEGGSYNPQPGEQKWAISGQGHGSFIWMKVKEQHPAIRVPLPADGEYHIYFGMKHSGLHFLARIDDEPYTRLITSGTTDCLNFSNYQGKQNKEVFWKRAKLRHGCLEISVMQDSVQRDREFGRLSYIKLVPCGAEEAESGFGSVENARTSRIPELILYYEPYSYALHGFHDAETMNEIMLEEFLRLNPHEISCQTVRVGAKSLHWSRIVERMNQSAMDDFNQVNEDSAKLGTRCDILQESSRYLRVREPNVRFTANVGMNRPYLWNPGLSDTFTNEHRDYVKNGDFDYAIPEVRDYAKSILFELIDNYDIDGIVLDYMRNYLNQSVDSLTDLCRDVKRRLDEKGRQTGKTLELKVRIPAEQIVYYKSMKLCVAERLVDGIIPSNHATAEPLPPVEHYQQLCKGTGVKVYGCIDGWRWILGHHAKTGILRMAHSPESINRYIEHYTKLGVDGIFVYQGDQVTGNPYLFNLFR
;
A
#
# COMPACT_ATOMS: atom_id res chain seq x y z
N MET A 1 -30.53 5.38 24.10
CA MET A 1 -30.36 5.03 25.52
C MET A 1 -29.00 4.39 25.71
N ILE A 2 -28.26 4.90 26.69
CA ILE A 2 -26.94 4.44 27.10
C ILE A 2 -27.13 3.16 27.91
N GLU A 3 -26.53 2.08 27.45
CA GLU A 3 -26.43 0.83 28.20
C GLU A 3 -25.19 0.84 29.10
N GLN A 4 -24.06 1.29 28.55
CA GLN A 4 -22.78 1.34 29.25
C GLN A 4 -21.91 2.46 28.67
N MET A 5 -21.11 3.08 29.53
CA MET A 5 -20.12 4.09 29.14
C MET A 5 -18.84 3.87 29.94
N PHE A 6 -17.70 3.81 29.24
CA PHE A 6 -16.39 3.63 29.87
C PHE A 6 -15.27 4.13 28.96
N GLN A 7 -14.12 4.44 29.56
CA GLN A 7 -12.88 4.69 28.82
C GLN A 7 -12.21 3.36 28.48
N ARG A 8 -11.79 3.21 27.22
CA ARG A 8 -11.01 2.09 26.72
C ARG A 8 -9.52 2.31 27.00
N THR A 9 -8.74 1.23 26.97
CA THR A 9 -7.28 1.23 27.13
C THR A 9 -6.56 2.10 26.09
N ASP A 10 -7.13 2.22 24.89
CA ASP A 10 -6.66 3.11 23.81
C ASP A 10 -7.05 4.59 24.02
N GLY A 11 -7.68 4.94 25.14
CA GLY A 11 -8.07 6.29 25.51
C GLY A 11 -9.37 6.79 24.89
N TYR A 12 -10.04 6.01 24.04
CA TYR A 12 -11.36 6.37 23.54
C TYR A 12 -12.44 6.14 24.61
N VAL A 13 -13.45 7.00 24.66
CA VAL A 13 -14.67 6.74 25.42
C VAL A 13 -15.60 5.94 24.52
N GLN A 14 -15.97 4.74 24.95
CA GLN A 14 -16.97 3.92 24.28
C GLN A 14 -18.31 4.07 24.98
N VAL A 15 -19.35 4.37 24.20
CA VAL A 15 -20.74 4.40 24.67
C VAL A 15 -21.52 3.31 23.97
N ASN A 16 -21.87 2.26 24.71
CA ASN A 16 -22.75 1.20 24.23
C ASN A 16 -24.20 1.66 24.36
N LEU A 17 -24.97 1.47 23.29
CA LEU A 17 -26.37 1.81 23.17
C LEU A 17 -27.21 0.56 23.37
N GLN A 18 -28.34 0.69 24.05
CA GLN A 18 -29.30 -0.41 24.14
C GLN A 18 -29.73 -0.88 22.75
N PRO A 19 -29.79 -2.19 22.46
CA PRO A 19 -30.26 -2.70 21.18
C PRO A 19 -31.73 -2.34 20.98
N LYS A 20 -32.02 -1.31 20.17
CA LYS A 20 -33.38 -0.85 19.86
C LYS A 20 -33.54 -0.67 18.36
N THR A 21 -34.66 -1.15 17.82
CA THR A 21 -35.07 -0.85 16.44
C THR A 21 -35.56 0.59 16.35
N GLY A 22 -35.12 1.32 15.33
CA GLY A 22 -35.65 2.66 15.02
C GLY A 22 -34.81 3.85 15.49
N TYR A 23 -33.56 3.65 15.92
CA TYR A 23 -32.62 4.77 15.99
C TYR A 23 -32.39 5.37 14.59
N ILE A 24 -32.44 6.70 14.49
CA ILE A 24 -32.19 7.43 13.24
C ILE A 24 -30.83 8.12 13.30
N ALA A 25 -30.61 8.93 14.33
CA ALA A 25 -29.36 9.63 14.57
C ALA A 25 -29.19 9.93 16.06
N CYS A 26 -27.98 10.26 16.47
CA CYS A 26 -27.65 10.71 17.81
C CYS A 26 -26.66 11.86 17.74
N GLN A 27 -26.77 12.84 18.63
CA GLN A 27 -25.77 13.87 18.82
C GLN A 27 -25.14 13.72 20.21
N MET A 28 -23.81 13.63 20.26
CA MET A 28 -23.05 13.51 21.49
C MET A 28 -22.43 14.85 21.90
N PHE A 29 -22.64 15.19 23.17
CA PHE A 29 -22.07 16.34 23.82
C PHE A 29 -21.29 15.94 25.06
N TYR A 30 -20.34 16.78 25.48
CA TYR A 30 -19.60 16.61 26.72
C TYR A 30 -19.57 17.91 27.54
N ARG A 31 -19.30 17.76 28.83
CA ARG A 31 -19.05 18.82 29.81
C ARG A 31 -18.05 18.35 30.87
N ILE A 32 -17.09 19.20 31.24
CA ILE A 32 -16.16 18.92 32.34
C ILE A 32 -16.74 19.54 33.62
N GLU A 33 -16.84 18.77 34.71
CA GLU A 33 -17.50 19.20 35.95
C GLU A 33 -16.77 20.34 36.70
N THR A 34 -15.50 20.61 36.38
CA THR A 34 -14.73 21.70 37.01
C THR A 34 -15.11 23.09 36.50
N ASP A 35 -15.87 23.18 35.41
CA ASP A 35 -16.49 24.44 34.99
C ASP A 35 -17.80 24.60 35.78
N SER A 36 -18.08 25.82 36.27
CA SER A 36 -19.24 26.17 37.12
C SER A 36 -20.57 25.57 36.65
N GLU A 37 -21.61 25.60 37.51
CA GLU A 37 -23.00 25.13 37.22
C GLU A 37 -23.65 25.67 35.92
N HIS A 38 -22.95 26.52 35.16
CA HIS A 38 -23.33 27.11 33.89
C HIS A 38 -22.41 26.74 32.71
N SER A 39 -21.60 25.68 32.78
CA SER A 39 -20.87 25.21 31.60
C SER A 39 -21.84 24.68 30.52
N ASP A 40 -21.75 25.27 29.33
CA ASP A 40 -22.47 24.85 28.13
C ASP A 40 -21.99 23.47 27.64
N TRP A 41 -22.94 22.65 27.19
CA TRP A 41 -22.68 21.39 26.50
C TRP A 41 -21.94 21.65 25.19
N LYS A 42 -20.78 21.00 25.00
CA LYS A 42 -19.97 21.12 23.78
C LYS A 42 -20.07 19.85 22.95
N PRO A 43 -20.11 19.93 21.60
CA PRO A 43 -20.15 18.74 20.76
C PRO A 43 -18.88 17.91 20.94
N ALA A 44 -19.04 16.60 21.09
CA ALA A 44 -17.93 15.64 21.17
C ALA A 44 -17.42 15.29 19.76
N SER A 45 -16.10 15.08 19.60
CA SER A 45 -15.51 14.63 18.35
C SER A 45 -15.61 13.11 18.21
N VAL A 46 -16.74 12.65 17.67
CA VAL A 46 -17.11 11.24 17.62
C VAL A 46 -16.61 10.57 16.35
N TYR A 47 -16.08 9.36 16.51
CA TYR A 47 -15.73 8.43 15.44
C TYR A 47 -16.96 7.55 15.20
N PRO A 48 -17.63 7.68 14.04
CA PRO A 48 -18.80 6.85 13.72
C PRO A 48 -18.45 5.36 13.69
N SER A 49 -17.22 5.04 13.30
CA SER A 49 -16.66 3.70 13.32
C SER A 49 -15.15 3.76 13.52
N LEU A 50 -14.60 2.77 14.24
CA LEU A 50 -13.16 2.53 14.33
C LEU A 50 -12.67 1.54 13.25
N ASP A 51 -13.58 0.99 12.44
CA ASP A 51 -13.25 0.05 11.36
C ASP A 51 -12.52 0.76 10.21
N GLY A 52 -11.42 0.15 9.75
CA GLY A 52 -10.63 0.61 8.62
C GLY A 52 -11.43 0.73 7.32
N GLU A 53 -12.47 -0.11 7.14
CA GLU A 53 -13.36 -0.03 5.96
C GLU A 53 -14.08 1.32 5.90
N PHE A 54 -14.74 1.72 6.99
CA PHE A 54 -15.46 2.99 7.04
C PHE A 54 -14.50 4.19 7.00
N VAL A 55 -13.34 4.07 7.63
CA VAL A 55 -12.32 5.13 7.58
C VAL A 55 -11.84 5.37 6.15
N LEU A 56 -11.56 4.32 5.37
CA LEU A 56 -11.11 4.44 3.98
C LEU A 56 -12.24 4.84 3.02
N ASN A 57 -13.35 4.09 3.04
CA ASN A 57 -14.39 4.16 2.02
C ASN A 57 -15.69 4.84 2.48
N GLY A 58 -15.91 4.96 3.79
CA GLY A 58 -17.11 5.59 4.34
C GLY A 58 -17.25 7.06 3.91
N CYS A 59 -18.49 7.57 3.97
CA CYS A 59 -18.82 8.94 3.58
C CYS A 59 -18.10 9.96 4.47
N ASP A 60 -17.38 10.89 3.86
CA ASP A 60 -16.64 11.94 4.55
C ASP A 60 -17.56 12.99 5.20
N TYR A 61 -18.72 13.28 4.61
CA TYR A 61 -19.76 14.12 5.23
C TYR A 61 -20.19 13.53 6.58
N ILE A 62 -20.59 12.25 6.61
CA ILE A 62 -21.04 11.59 7.85
C ILE A 62 -19.92 11.59 8.90
N TRP A 63 -18.69 11.31 8.47
CA TRP A 63 -17.53 11.37 9.36
C TRP A 63 -17.30 12.77 9.93
N ASN A 64 -17.30 13.79 9.09
CA ASN A 64 -17.00 15.16 9.49
C ASN A 64 -18.11 15.78 10.35
N GLU A 65 -19.37 15.42 10.10
CA GLU A 65 -20.50 15.80 10.94
C GLU A 65 -20.33 15.23 12.36
N ALA A 66 -19.94 13.96 12.48
CA ALA A 66 -19.64 13.35 13.78
C ALA A 66 -18.44 14.00 14.49
N GLN A 67 -17.42 14.41 13.74
CA GLN A 67 -16.24 15.08 14.30
C GLN A 67 -16.50 16.51 14.77
N ALA A 68 -17.32 17.26 14.04
CA ALA A 68 -17.53 18.69 14.27
C ALA A 68 -18.73 18.98 15.19
N SER A 69 -19.82 18.23 15.05
CA SER A 69 -21.05 18.46 15.83
C SER A 69 -21.42 17.28 16.74
N GLY A 70 -20.65 16.20 16.77
CA GLY A 70 -20.97 14.99 17.54
C GLY A 70 -22.13 14.19 16.98
N THR A 71 -22.60 14.50 15.77
CA THR A 71 -23.77 13.87 15.16
C THR A 71 -23.40 12.58 14.44
N VAL A 72 -24.01 11.46 14.83
CA VAL A 72 -23.81 10.14 14.25
C VAL A 72 -25.12 9.63 13.67
N ARG A 73 -25.10 9.23 12.39
CA ARG A 73 -26.23 8.54 11.74
C ARG A 73 -26.28 7.08 12.19
N LEU A 74 -27.45 6.62 12.62
CA LEU A 74 -27.66 5.28 13.17
C LEU A 74 -28.62 4.40 12.35
N CYS A 75 -29.50 4.99 11.53
CA CYS A 75 -30.55 4.27 10.78
C CYS A 75 -30.08 3.17 9.82
N GLU A 76 -28.82 3.22 9.40
CA GLU A 76 -28.23 2.27 8.45
C GLU A 76 -27.15 1.38 9.10
N THR A 77 -26.89 1.58 10.40
CA THR A 77 -25.81 0.90 11.11
C THR A 77 -26.39 -0.22 11.97
N LYS A 78 -25.76 -1.41 11.94
CA LYS A 78 -26.01 -2.47 12.94
C LYS A 78 -25.17 -2.25 14.22
N GLN A 79 -24.61 -1.07 14.35
CA GLN A 79 -23.64 -0.73 15.38
C GLN A 79 -24.36 -0.06 16.54
N TYR A 80 -24.19 -0.62 17.73
CA TYR A 80 -24.76 -0.09 18.97
C TYR A 80 -23.65 0.43 19.89
N ALA A 81 -22.57 0.95 19.32
CA ALA A 81 -21.47 1.56 20.05
C ALA A 81 -21.07 2.87 19.37
N LEU A 82 -20.71 3.87 20.15
CA LEU A 82 -20.16 5.15 19.69
C LEU A 82 -18.80 5.35 20.33
N TRP A 83 -17.85 5.93 19.60
CA TRP A 83 -16.50 6.19 20.12
C TRP A 83 -16.18 7.66 20.09
N TRP A 84 -15.94 8.24 21.26
CA TRP A 84 -15.45 9.59 21.38
C TRP A 84 -13.95 9.58 21.65
N ASN A 85 -13.19 10.40 20.92
CA ASN A 85 -11.78 10.65 21.23
C ASN A 85 -11.69 11.93 22.09
N PRO A 86 -11.65 11.83 23.44
CA PRO A 86 -11.66 12.99 24.32
C PRO A 86 -10.43 13.89 24.13
N TYR A 87 -9.28 13.31 23.73
CA TYR A 87 -8.05 14.07 23.52
C TYR A 87 -8.21 15.20 22.48
N LEU A 88 -9.04 14.98 21.46
CA LEU A 88 -9.30 16.01 20.43
C LEU A 88 -10.02 17.24 20.98
N ASN A 89 -10.84 17.08 22.01
CA ASN A 89 -11.66 18.15 22.57
C ASN A 89 -11.06 18.78 23.82
N ILE A 90 -10.42 17.97 24.68
CA ILE A 90 -9.98 18.40 26.01
C ILE A 90 -8.51 18.06 26.31
N GLY A 91 -7.76 17.49 25.35
CA GLY A 91 -6.34 17.14 25.52
C GLY A 91 -6.12 16.03 26.54
N SER A 92 -4.98 16.07 27.25
CA SER A 92 -4.58 15.06 28.25
C SER A 92 -5.11 15.35 29.67
N ILE A 93 -6.20 16.11 29.78
CA ILE A 93 -6.81 16.43 31.08
C ILE A 93 -7.34 15.15 31.72
N GLN A 94 -7.09 15.00 33.03
CA GLN A 94 -7.71 13.97 33.87
C GLN A 94 -8.86 14.59 34.64
N ALA A 95 -10.08 14.18 34.34
CA ALA A 95 -11.28 14.76 34.94
C ALA A 95 -12.47 13.81 34.83
N GLU A 96 -13.46 14.01 35.70
CA GLU A 96 -14.80 13.48 35.49
C GLU A 96 -15.52 14.33 34.44
N VAL A 97 -16.08 13.64 33.45
CA VAL A 97 -16.76 14.26 32.32
C VAL A 97 -18.16 13.72 32.23
N GLN A 98 -19.13 14.63 32.10
CA GLN A 98 -20.50 14.28 31.76
C GLN A 98 -20.65 14.23 30.24
N VAL A 99 -21.35 13.23 29.75
CA VAL A 99 -21.64 13.00 28.33
C VAL A 99 -23.15 12.94 28.15
N LYS A 100 -23.69 13.78 27.28
CA LYS A 100 -25.11 13.79 26.90
C LYS A 100 -25.28 13.25 25.49
N LEU A 101 -26.21 12.33 25.32
CA LEU A 101 -26.66 11.83 24.02
C LEU A 101 -28.09 12.27 23.74
N SER A 102 -28.28 13.05 22.68
CA SER A 102 -29.61 13.45 22.18
C SER A 102 -29.93 12.63 20.93
N PHE A 103 -30.97 11.80 20.99
CA PHE A 103 -31.36 10.85 19.96
C PHE A 103 -32.56 11.35 19.16
N ILE A 104 -32.55 11.04 17.87
CA ILE A 104 -33.73 11.05 17.00
C ILE A 104 -34.08 9.59 16.72
N THR A 105 -35.31 9.20 17.00
CA THR A 105 -35.84 7.85 16.75
C THR A 105 -37.15 7.90 15.98
N ILE A 106 -37.60 6.76 15.47
CA ILE A 106 -38.93 6.63 14.85
C ILE A 106 -40.06 7.01 15.84
N ASP A 107 -39.84 6.75 17.14
CA ASP A 107 -40.85 6.98 18.18
C ASP A 107 -40.83 8.42 18.74
N GLY A 108 -39.87 9.26 18.31
CA GLY A 108 -39.65 10.61 18.83
C GLY A 108 -38.19 10.88 19.22
N ASP A 109 -37.95 12.01 19.89
CA ASP A 109 -36.66 12.40 20.45
C ASP A 109 -36.47 11.96 21.90
N TYR A 110 -35.23 11.72 22.29
CA TYR A 110 -34.87 11.25 23.64
C TYR A 110 -33.49 11.79 24.04
N GLU A 111 -33.27 12.11 25.31
CA GLU A 111 -31.96 12.47 25.84
C GLU A 111 -31.53 11.53 26.96
N ASP A 112 -30.24 11.24 27.01
CA ASP A 112 -29.59 10.46 28.07
C ASP A 112 -28.30 11.13 28.52
N ILE A 113 -27.96 11.01 29.80
CA ILE A 113 -26.74 11.59 30.37
C ILE A 113 -26.03 10.53 31.20
N GLY A 114 -24.73 10.37 30.95
CA GLY A 114 -23.84 9.54 31.77
C GLY A 114 -22.58 10.32 32.17
N SER A 115 -21.83 9.77 33.12
CA SER A 115 -20.51 10.28 33.51
C SER A 115 -19.44 9.24 33.22
N VAL A 116 -18.25 9.72 32.86
CA VAL A 116 -17.05 8.88 32.66
C VAL A 116 -15.84 9.61 33.23
N SER A 117 -15.01 8.90 33.98
CA SER A 117 -13.71 9.41 34.41
C SER A 117 -12.70 9.25 33.27
N ILE A 118 -12.09 10.35 32.84
CA ILE A 118 -11.00 10.34 31.87
C ILE A 118 -9.69 10.28 32.64
N ALA A 119 -8.97 9.17 32.49
CA ALA A 119 -7.64 8.96 33.02
C ALA A 119 -6.61 8.87 31.88
N SER A 120 -5.33 9.03 32.22
CA SER A 120 -4.25 8.87 31.23
C SER A 120 -4.00 7.40 30.87
N GLU A 121 -4.34 6.44 31.73
CA GLU A 121 -4.11 4.98 31.59
C GLU A 121 -2.74 4.59 30.98
N GLY A 122 -1.70 5.41 31.18
CA GLY A 122 -0.38 5.21 30.56
C GLY A 122 -0.30 5.54 29.07
N VAL A 123 -1.40 5.99 28.44
CA VAL A 123 -1.43 6.52 27.07
C VAL A 123 -0.65 7.83 27.01
N LEU A 124 0.32 7.90 26.10
CA LEU A 124 1.21 9.04 25.92
C LEU A 124 0.92 9.74 24.59
N TYR A 125 0.86 11.07 24.61
CA TYR A 125 0.69 11.90 23.41
C TYR A 125 1.91 12.81 23.23
N PHE A 126 2.44 12.83 22.01
CA PHE A 126 3.59 13.64 21.64
C PHE A 126 3.16 14.65 20.57
N ASN A 127 3.12 15.93 20.96
CA ASN A 127 2.68 17.05 20.12
C ASN A 127 3.43 18.36 20.40
N ASP A 128 4.52 18.33 21.18
CA ASP A 128 5.36 19.49 21.44
C ASP A 128 6.27 19.78 20.23
N TRP A 129 5.62 20.16 19.13
CA TRP A 129 6.28 20.41 17.85
C TRP A 129 7.38 21.46 17.92
N PRO A 130 7.23 22.59 18.63
CA PRO A 130 8.34 23.55 18.78
C PRO A 130 9.58 22.93 19.41
N ARG A 131 9.41 22.05 20.40
CA ARG A 131 10.52 21.34 21.03
C ARG A 131 11.15 20.30 20.11
N TYR A 132 10.35 19.49 19.42
CA TYR A 132 10.87 18.42 18.56
C TYR A 132 11.53 18.93 17.27
N LEU A 133 11.03 20.05 16.75
CA LEU A 133 11.55 20.63 15.50
C LEU A 133 12.69 21.62 15.74
N GLY A 134 12.72 22.31 16.88
CA GLY A 134 13.74 23.32 17.17
C GLY A 134 13.87 24.34 16.04
N GLU A 135 15.10 24.53 15.53
CA GLU A 135 15.37 25.43 14.40
C GLU A 135 14.75 24.99 13.07
N GLY A 136 14.41 23.69 12.94
CA GLY A 136 13.73 23.12 11.78
C GLY A 136 12.23 23.41 11.72
N GLY A 137 11.67 24.11 12.71
CA GLY A 137 10.26 24.48 12.77
C GLY A 137 10.04 26.00 12.72
N SER A 138 8.91 26.43 12.16
CA SER A 138 8.50 27.84 12.12
C SER A 138 6.97 27.97 12.10
N TYR A 139 6.41 29.01 12.71
CA TYR A 139 4.98 29.33 12.57
C TYR A 139 4.65 29.91 11.19
N ASN A 140 5.64 30.40 10.46
CA ASN A 140 5.46 30.99 9.13
C ASN A 140 6.71 30.81 8.27
N PRO A 141 7.07 29.57 7.88
CA PRO A 141 8.26 29.32 7.07
C PRO A 141 8.15 30.02 5.71
N GLN A 142 9.28 30.56 5.25
CA GLN A 142 9.43 31.15 3.93
C GLN A 142 10.14 30.18 2.97
N PRO A 143 9.95 30.31 1.64
CA PRO A 143 10.64 29.46 0.68
C PRO A 143 12.17 29.51 0.84
N GLY A 144 12.83 28.34 0.81
CA GLY A 144 14.28 28.21 0.95
C GLY A 144 14.75 28.03 2.40
N GLU A 145 13.88 28.16 3.39
CA GLU A 145 14.25 27.95 4.80
C GLU A 145 14.33 26.46 5.18
N GLN A 146 13.69 25.57 4.42
CA GLN A 146 13.60 24.12 4.66
C GLN A 146 13.01 23.80 6.04
N LYS A 147 11.94 24.51 6.42
CA LYS A 147 11.33 24.45 7.76
C LYS A 147 9.89 23.96 7.73
N TRP A 148 9.58 23.12 8.70
CA TRP A 148 8.22 22.66 8.99
C TRP A 148 7.36 23.81 9.47
N ALA A 149 6.12 23.90 8.94
CA ALA A 149 5.14 24.84 9.45
C ALA A 149 4.47 24.27 10.71
N ILE A 150 4.35 25.09 11.75
CA ILE A 150 3.69 24.75 13.02
C ILE A 150 2.42 25.58 13.15
N SER A 151 1.26 24.97 13.41
CA SER A 151 -0.01 25.69 13.47
C SER A 151 -0.26 26.38 14.82
N GLY A 152 0.37 25.89 15.89
CA GLY A 152 0.14 26.36 17.25
C GLY A 152 0.94 25.55 18.27
N GLN A 153 0.50 25.54 19.52
CA GLN A 153 1.07 24.72 20.60
C GLN A 153 -0.03 23.94 21.31
N GLY A 154 0.30 22.74 21.80
CA GLY A 154 -0.61 21.89 22.58
C GLY A 154 -1.59 21.09 21.72
N HIS A 155 -2.71 20.67 22.33
CA HIS A 155 -3.73 19.88 21.67
C HIS A 155 -4.36 20.65 20.50
N GLY A 156 -4.64 19.95 19.40
CA GLY A 156 -5.14 20.56 18.17
C GLY A 156 -4.08 21.23 17.28
N SER A 157 -2.84 21.42 17.77
CA SER A 157 -1.72 21.80 16.93
C SER A 157 -1.34 20.68 15.96
N PHE A 158 -0.73 21.04 14.84
CA PHE A 158 -0.23 20.12 13.83
C PHE A 158 0.92 20.74 13.05
N ILE A 159 1.68 19.88 12.38
CA ILE A 159 2.76 20.26 11.48
C ILE A 159 2.45 19.87 10.04
N TRP A 160 2.97 20.63 9.09
CA TRP A 160 2.85 20.33 7.66
C TRP A 160 3.95 21.02 6.84
N MET A 161 4.04 20.61 5.57
CA MET A 161 4.89 21.26 4.58
C MET A 161 4.14 22.43 3.93
N LYS A 162 4.34 23.65 4.46
CA LYS A 162 3.76 24.85 3.84
C LYS A 162 4.43 25.19 2.51
N VAL A 163 5.75 24.99 2.44
CA VAL A 163 6.55 25.10 1.22
C VAL A 163 6.90 23.69 0.79
N LYS A 164 6.76 23.36 -0.50
CA LYS A 164 7.10 22.04 -1.05
C LYS A 164 8.60 21.96 -1.35
N GLU A 165 9.39 21.71 -0.32
CA GLU A 165 10.85 21.56 -0.39
C GLU A 165 11.31 20.40 0.51
N GLN A 166 12.59 20.06 0.48
CA GLN A 166 13.15 19.10 1.42
C GLN A 166 13.10 19.66 2.84
N HIS A 167 12.83 18.80 3.82
CA HIS A 167 12.72 19.17 5.23
C HIS A 167 13.59 18.25 6.09
N PRO A 168 14.13 18.73 7.22
CA PRO A 168 14.88 17.88 8.15
C PRO A 168 13.97 16.81 8.74
N ALA A 169 14.54 15.63 9.02
CA ALA A 169 13.85 14.56 9.73
C ALA A 169 13.39 15.03 11.11
N ILE A 170 12.18 14.64 11.49
CA ILE A 170 11.59 14.91 12.80
C ILE A 170 12.02 13.79 13.74
N ARG A 171 12.64 14.15 14.86
CA ARG A 171 13.09 13.20 15.88
C ARG A 171 12.30 13.40 17.15
N VAL A 172 11.49 12.41 17.50
CA VAL A 172 10.67 12.40 18.72
C VAL A 172 11.24 11.38 19.69
N PRO A 173 11.81 11.81 20.83
CA PRO A 173 12.29 10.87 21.85
C PRO A 173 11.10 10.11 22.43
N LEU A 174 11.23 8.79 22.50
CA LEU A 174 10.26 7.87 23.10
C LEU A 174 10.80 7.44 24.47
N PRO A 175 10.40 8.12 25.57
CA PRO A 175 10.98 7.95 26.91
C PRO A 175 10.48 6.70 27.64
N ALA A 176 9.71 5.84 26.97
CA ALA A 176 8.94 4.79 27.62
C ALA A 176 9.57 3.42 27.35
N ASP A 177 9.93 2.70 28.42
CA ASP A 177 10.24 1.28 28.37
C ASP A 177 8.95 0.48 28.46
N GLY A 178 8.75 -0.43 27.51
CA GLY A 178 7.55 -1.25 27.48
C GLY A 178 7.16 -1.63 26.07
N GLU A 179 6.00 -2.24 25.94
CA GLU A 179 5.44 -2.59 24.65
C GLU A 179 4.22 -1.71 24.38
N TYR A 180 4.18 -1.12 23.19
CA TYR A 180 3.21 -0.09 22.85
C TYR A 180 2.63 -0.30 21.46
N HIS A 181 1.33 -0.02 21.31
CA HIS A 181 0.72 0.29 20.03
C HIS A 181 0.96 1.76 19.69
N ILE A 182 1.47 2.03 18.49
CA ILE A 182 1.84 3.36 18.03
C ILE A 182 0.85 3.85 16.98
N TYR A 183 0.33 5.05 17.18
CA TYR A 183 -0.62 5.70 16.29
C TYR A 183 -0.15 7.10 15.87
N PHE A 184 -0.55 7.50 14.67
CA PHE A 184 -0.41 8.86 14.17
C PHE A 184 -1.77 9.54 14.09
N GLY A 185 -1.94 10.63 14.84
CA GLY A 185 -3.11 11.49 14.77
C GLY A 185 -2.92 12.59 13.74
N MET A 186 -3.93 12.84 12.90
CA MET A 186 -3.85 13.86 11.85
C MET A 186 -5.09 14.74 11.80
N LYS A 187 -4.92 16.03 11.44
CA LYS A 187 -6.02 17.01 11.44
C LYS A 187 -6.98 16.83 10.27
N HIS A 188 -6.47 16.60 9.07
CA HIS A 188 -7.23 16.30 7.85
C HIS A 188 -6.26 15.75 6.78
N SER A 189 -6.73 15.51 5.53
CA SER A 189 -5.94 14.92 4.43
C SER A 189 -5.38 13.52 4.76
N GLY A 190 -4.45 12.99 3.95
CA GLY A 190 -3.71 11.75 4.24
C GLY A 190 -2.36 12.01 4.90
N LEU A 191 -1.72 10.94 5.39
CA LEU A 191 -0.30 10.93 5.72
C LEU A 191 0.50 10.31 4.57
N HIS A 192 1.66 10.91 4.30
CA HIS A 192 2.59 10.51 3.25
C HIS A 192 4.03 10.73 3.74
N PHE A 193 4.61 9.77 4.47
CA PHE A 193 5.98 9.89 5.00
C PHE A 193 6.65 8.54 5.26
N LEU A 194 7.93 8.59 5.63
CA LEU A 194 8.71 7.49 6.15
C LEU A 194 8.81 7.57 7.67
N ALA A 195 8.70 6.44 8.36
CA ALA A 195 8.95 6.35 9.80
C ALA A 195 9.76 5.12 10.20
N ARG A 196 10.60 5.27 11.23
CA ARG A 196 11.34 4.17 11.89
C ARG A 196 11.53 4.46 13.38
N ILE A 197 11.83 3.42 14.14
CA ILE A 197 12.26 3.55 15.53
C ILE A 197 13.73 3.13 15.58
N ASP A 198 14.57 4.01 16.10
CA ASP A 198 16.01 3.77 16.23
C ASP A 198 16.65 3.32 14.89
N ASP A 199 17.34 2.18 14.91
CA ASP A 199 18.08 1.61 13.77
C ASP A 199 17.24 0.67 12.91
N GLU A 200 15.92 0.60 13.14
CA GLU A 200 15.04 -0.20 12.29
C GLU A 200 14.99 0.34 10.85
N PRO A 201 14.70 -0.54 9.87
CA PRO A 201 14.41 -0.10 8.52
C PRO A 201 13.19 0.83 8.46
N TYR A 202 13.29 1.85 7.61
CA TYR A 202 12.18 2.77 7.36
C TYR A 202 10.95 2.04 6.84
N THR A 203 9.78 2.60 7.17
CA THR A 203 8.48 2.15 6.69
C THR A 203 7.78 3.30 6.02
N ARG A 204 7.31 3.12 4.79
CA ARG A 204 6.42 4.07 4.14
C ARG A 204 5.01 3.97 4.68
N LEU A 205 4.43 5.12 5.02
CA LEU A 205 3.06 5.28 5.46
C LEU A 205 2.30 6.13 4.44
N ILE A 206 1.37 5.50 3.74
CA ILE A 206 0.49 6.12 2.75
C ILE A 206 -0.95 5.76 3.09
N THR A 207 -1.68 6.72 3.66
CA THR A 207 -3.06 6.49 4.09
C THR A 207 -4.09 6.91 3.04
N SER A 208 -3.67 7.73 2.07
CA SER A 208 -4.50 8.14 0.94
C SER A 208 -3.75 7.98 -0.37
N GLY A 209 -4.35 7.28 -1.33
CA GLY A 209 -3.77 7.17 -2.68
C GLY A 209 -3.13 5.83 -3.01
N THR A 210 -2.56 5.80 -4.19
CA THR A 210 -1.63 4.79 -4.72
C THR A 210 -0.26 5.45 -4.94
N THR A 211 0.82 4.68 -5.07
CA THR A 211 2.15 5.11 -5.51
C THR A 211 2.12 5.94 -6.80
N ASP A 212 1.09 5.77 -7.65
CA ASP A 212 1.03 6.40 -8.98
C ASP A 212 -0.12 7.39 -9.21
N CYS A 213 -1.14 7.48 -8.34
CA CYS A 213 -2.17 8.50 -8.47
C CYS A 213 -2.69 9.06 -7.15
N LEU A 214 -3.05 10.34 -7.21
CA LEU A 214 -3.91 10.98 -6.22
C LEU A 214 -5.27 10.29 -6.29
N ASN A 215 -5.51 9.28 -5.45
CA ASN A 215 -6.88 8.80 -5.30
C ASN A 215 -7.67 9.90 -4.61
N PHE A 216 -8.80 10.30 -5.21
CA PHE A 216 -9.90 10.90 -4.47
C PHE A 216 -10.55 9.80 -3.62
N SER A 217 -9.85 9.34 -2.59
CA SER A 217 -10.48 8.53 -1.55
C SER A 217 -11.21 9.46 -0.59
N ASN A 218 -12.41 9.07 -0.15
CA ASN A 218 -13.13 9.77 0.92
C ASN A 218 -12.25 9.98 2.16
N TYR A 219 -11.22 9.16 2.35
CA TYR A 219 -10.20 9.36 3.38
C TYR A 219 -9.62 10.79 3.42
N GLN A 220 -9.34 11.41 2.27
CA GLN A 220 -8.69 12.74 2.24
C GLN A 220 -9.62 13.84 2.79
N GLY A 221 -10.93 13.74 2.56
CA GLY A 221 -11.92 14.70 3.03
C GLY A 221 -12.21 14.62 4.53
N LYS A 222 -11.88 13.50 5.18
CA LYS A 222 -12.15 13.27 6.61
C LYS A 222 -11.24 14.09 7.52
N GLN A 223 -11.75 14.62 8.62
CA GLN A 223 -10.98 15.34 9.65
C GLN A 223 -10.61 14.44 10.83
N ASN A 224 -9.61 14.83 11.61
CA ASN A 224 -9.20 14.23 12.89
C ASN A 224 -9.20 12.69 12.86
N LYS A 225 -8.25 12.08 12.17
CA LYS A 225 -8.12 10.61 12.10
C LYS A 225 -6.95 10.14 12.93
N GLU A 226 -7.05 8.95 13.50
CA GLU A 226 -5.91 8.20 14.04
C GLU A 226 -5.62 7.00 13.14
N VAL A 227 -4.33 6.78 12.87
CA VAL A 227 -3.85 5.65 12.07
C VAL A 227 -2.93 4.81 12.93
N PHE A 228 -3.28 3.54 13.10
CA PHE A 228 -2.37 2.57 13.68
C PHE A 228 -1.18 2.35 12.75
N TRP A 229 0.02 2.41 13.28
CA TRP A 229 1.24 2.08 12.54
C TRP A 229 1.71 0.67 12.84
N LYS A 230 2.11 0.42 14.09
CA LYS A 230 2.60 -0.89 14.53
C LYS A 230 2.59 -1.03 16.05
N ARG A 231 2.75 -2.28 16.50
CA ARG A 231 3.16 -2.65 17.85
C ARG A 231 4.68 -2.67 17.90
N ALA A 232 5.27 -2.10 18.94
CA ALA A 232 6.73 -2.08 19.11
C ALA A 232 7.12 -2.19 20.59
N LYS A 233 8.16 -2.97 20.85
CA LYS A 233 8.82 -3.01 22.15
C LYS A 233 9.90 -1.94 22.21
N LEU A 234 9.69 -0.95 23.07
CA LEU A 234 10.56 0.20 23.26
C LEU A 234 11.50 -0.04 24.44
N ARG A 235 12.77 0.35 24.28
CA ARG A 235 13.81 0.30 25.32
C ARG A 235 14.56 1.64 25.36
N HIS A 236 13.84 2.73 25.60
CA HIS A 236 14.25 4.11 25.31
C HIS A 236 14.73 4.27 23.86
N GLY A 237 13.94 4.95 23.03
CA GLY A 237 14.24 5.07 21.61
C GLY A 237 13.91 6.44 21.04
N CYS A 238 14.11 6.60 19.75
CA CYS A 238 13.73 7.76 18.97
C CYS A 238 12.88 7.32 17.80
N LEU A 239 11.68 7.90 17.70
CA LEU A 239 10.89 7.85 16.48
C LEU A 239 11.45 8.89 15.51
N GLU A 240 11.89 8.44 14.35
CA GLU A 240 12.32 9.31 13.26
C GLU A 240 11.25 9.31 12.17
N ILE A 241 10.79 10.51 11.78
CA ILE A 241 9.84 10.73 10.69
C ILE A 241 10.52 11.59 9.63
N SER A 242 10.54 11.10 8.40
CA SER A 242 11.16 11.78 7.26
C SER A 242 10.16 11.98 6.14
N VAL A 243 10.25 13.10 5.43
CA VAL A 243 9.49 13.28 4.19
C VAL A 243 9.85 12.16 3.21
N MET A 244 8.87 11.67 2.46
CA MET A 244 9.22 10.91 1.26
C MET A 244 10.00 11.81 0.32
N GLN A 245 11.00 11.27 -0.35
CA GLN A 245 11.87 12.03 -1.26
C GLN A 245 11.17 12.31 -2.60
N ASP A 246 9.84 12.41 -2.61
CA ASP A 246 9.00 12.57 -3.80
C ASP A 246 9.56 13.66 -4.71
N SER A 247 9.58 13.40 -6.01
CA SER A 247 10.00 14.42 -6.96
C SER A 247 9.03 15.60 -6.97
N VAL A 248 9.61 16.79 -7.08
CA VAL A 248 8.99 18.12 -6.99
C VAL A 248 7.74 18.30 -7.88
N GLN A 249 7.50 17.39 -8.83
CA GLN A 249 6.44 17.51 -9.83
C GLN A 249 5.07 16.96 -9.40
N ARG A 250 4.94 16.17 -8.33
CA ARG A 250 3.63 15.65 -7.90
C ARG A 250 3.11 16.35 -6.66
N ASP A 251 1.82 16.69 -6.67
CA ASP A 251 1.08 17.34 -5.58
C ASP A 251 0.85 16.42 -4.35
N ARG A 252 1.86 15.64 -3.94
CA ARG A 252 1.76 14.80 -2.74
C ARG A 252 2.10 15.64 -1.50
N GLU A 253 1.15 15.76 -0.58
CA GLU A 253 1.35 16.42 0.71
C GLU A 253 1.74 15.39 1.77
N PHE A 254 2.76 15.69 2.58
CA PHE A 254 3.10 14.95 3.81
C PHE A 254 1.88 14.67 4.70
N GLY A 255 0.91 15.60 4.67
CA GLY A 255 -0.26 15.61 5.52
C GLY A 255 -0.16 16.65 6.61
N ARG A 256 -1.05 16.52 7.61
CA ARG A 256 -1.09 17.39 8.80
C ARG A 256 -1.02 16.53 10.04
N LEU A 257 0.20 16.26 10.50
CA LEU A 257 0.45 15.41 11.66
C LEU A 257 0.19 16.22 12.93
N SER A 258 -0.79 15.79 13.73
CA SER A 258 -1.23 16.49 14.95
C SER A 258 -0.54 15.95 16.20
N TYR A 259 -0.36 14.63 16.30
CA TYR A 259 0.31 13.99 17.41
C TYR A 259 0.77 12.58 17.06
N ILE A 260 1.75 12.07 17.81
CA ILE A 260 2.03 10.64 17.94
C ILE A 260 1.42 10.16 19.24
N LYS A 261 0.78 8.99 19.23
CA LYS A 261 0.13 8.39 20.39
C LYS A 261 0.70 7.01 20.66
N LEU A 262 1.11 6.76 21.90
CA LEU A 262 1.53 5.45 22.39
C LEU A 262 0.47 4.92 23.36
N VAL A 263 -0.04 3.73 23.08
CA VAL A 263 -0.97 3.00 23.95
C VAL A 263 -0.22 1.79 24.54
N PRO A 264 -0.05 1.69 25.88
CA PRO A 264 0.59 0.54 26.48
C PRO A 264 -0.17 -0.75 26.14
N CYS A 265 0.55 -1.80 25.75
CA CYS A 265 -0.05 -3.12 25.58
C CYS A 265 -0.37 -3.74 26.95
N GLY A 266 -1.60 -4.18 27.18
CA GLY A 266 -2.01 -4.87 28.41
C GLY A 266 -1.51 -6.32 28.48
N ALA A 267 -1.45 -6.90 29.69
CA ALA A 267 -1.11 -8.32 29.87
C ALA A 267 -2.19 -9.29 29.30
N GLU A 268 -3.46 -8.87 29.26
CA GLU A 268 -4.60 -9.65 28.70
C GLU A 268 -4.78 -9.47 27.18
N GLU A 269 -4.29 -8.38 26.59
CA GLU A 269 -4.25 -8.16 25.13
C GLU A 269 -3.23 -9.07 24.43
N ALA A 270 -2.32 -9.70 25.19
CA ALA A 270 -1.48 -10.77 24.68
C ALA A 270 -2.29 -12.00 24.21
N GLU A 271 -3.53 -12.17 24.70
CA GLU A 271 -4.40 -13.31 24.35
C GLU A 271 -5.71 -12.93 23.63
N SER A 272 -6.17 -11.67 23.71
CA SER A 272 -7.48 -11.25 23.20
C SER A 272 -7.43 -10.24 22.03
N GLY A 273 -7.32 -10.77 20.81
CA GLY A 273 -8.24 -10.42 19.72
C GLY A 273 -8.13 -9.07 18.98
N PHE A 274 -7.25 -8.13 19.32
CA PHE A 274 -6.84 -7.07 18.38
C PHE A 274 -5.55 -7.49 17.68
N GLY A 275 -5.68 -8.48 16.78
CA GLY A 275 -4.61 -8.98 15.93
C GLY A 275 -3.36 -9.40 16.69
N SER A 276 -3.36 -10.63 17.21
CA SER A 276 -2.13 -11.38 17.47
C SER A 276 -1.35 -11.55 16.16
N VAL A 277 -0.67 -10.50 15.74
CA VAL A 277 0.18 -10.42 14.54
C VAL A 277 1.59 -10.96 14.83
N GLU A 278 1.88 -11.31 16.07
CA GLU A 278 3.08 -12.07 16.42
C GLU A 278 2.68 -13.50 16.81
N ASN A 279 3.06 -14.47 15.95
CA ASN A 279 3.14 -15.93 16.17
C ASN A 279 2.08 -16.89 15.60
N ALA A 280 1.10 -16.47 14.79
CA ALA A 280 0.33 -17.44 13.99
C ALA A 280 0.99 -17.67 12.61
N ARG A 281 1.93 -18.63 12.53
CA ARG A 281 2.55 -19.13 11.28
C ARG A 281 1.58 -19.89 10.34
N THR A 282 0.29 -19.57 10.36
CA THR A 282 -0.70 -20.17 9.44
C THR A 282 -1.14 -19.10 8.46
N SER A 283 -0.32 -18.86 7.43
CA SER A 283 -0.72 -17.95 6.37
C SER A 283 -2.01 -18.44 5.72
N ARG A 284 -2.95 -17.52 5.50
CA ARG A 284 -4.21 -17.81 4.79
C ARG A 284 -3.98 -18.11 3.30
N ILE A 285 -2.78 -17.81 2.81
CA ILE A 285 -2.37 -17.89 1.41
C ILE A 285 -1.28 -18.97 1.31
N PRO A 286 -1.47 -20.03 0.49
CA PRO A 286 -0.48 -21.11 0.41
C PRO A 286 0.87 -20.62 -0.10
N GLU A 287 0.88 -19.88 -1.22
CA GLU A 287 2.07 -19.18 -1.73
C GLU A 287 1.72 -17.72 -2.03
N LEU A 288 2.50 -16.80 -1.47
CA LEU A 288 2.35 -15.36 -1.71
C LEU A 288 3.49 -14.88 -2.61
N ILE A 289 3.14 -14.37 -3.80
CA ILE A 289 4.07 -13.74 -4.72
C ILE A 289 3.78 -12.24 -4.78
N LEU A 290 4.76 -11.41 -4.45
CA LEU A 290 4.63 -9.97 -4.48
C LEU A 290 5.44 -9.39 -5.63
N TYR A 291 4.77 -8.75 -6.59
CA TYR A 291 5.43 -8.01 -7.66
C TYR A 291 5.63 -6.56 -7.24
N TYR A 292 6.79 -5.99 -7.59
CA TYR A 292 7.01 -4.55 -7.52
C TYR A 292 7.57 -4.00 -8.82
N GLU A 293 7.28 -2.73 -9.06
CA GLU A 293 7.84 -1.93 -10.14
C GLU A 293 8.83 -0.92 -9.54
N PRO A 294 10.15 -1.05 -9.77
CA PRO A 294 11.13 -0.12 -9.20
C PRO A 294 10.87 1.34 -9.60
N TYR A 295 10.33 1.58 -10.79
CA TYR A 295 9.95 2.91 -11.24
C TYR A 295 8.94 3.60 -10.31
N SER A 296 7.98 2.85 -9.77
CA SER A 296 6.99 3.35 -8.81
C SER A 296 7.66 3.89 -7.54
N TYR A 297 8.75 3.27 -7.09
CA TYR A 297 9.53 3.75 -5.95
C TYR A 297 10.49 4.89 -6.31
N ALA A 298 11.03 4.93 -7.53
CA ALA A 298 11.79 6.08 -8.00
C ALA A 298 10.97 7.37 -7.93
N LEU A 299 9.67 7.31 -8.23
CA LEU A 299 8.76 8.45 -8.10
C LEU A 299 8.59 8.94 -6.65
N HIS A 300 8.94 8.10 -5.67
CA HIS A 300 9.02 8.45 -4.25
C HIS A 300 10.41 8.93 -3.81
N GLY A 301 11.29 9.14 -4.76
CA GLY A 301 12.64 9.67 -4.57
C GLY A 301 13.72 8.63 -4.27
N PHE A 302 13.39 7.35 -4.32
CA PHE A 302 14.35 6.27 -4.09
C PHE A 302 15.13 5.99 -5.37
N HIS A 303 16.36 6.48 -5.43
CA HIS A 303 17.15 6.53 -6.66
C HIS A 303 18.43 5.69 -6.59
N ASP A 304 18.60 4.87 -5.56
CA ASP A 304 19.79 4.05 -5.33
C ASP A 304 19.43 2.71 -4.68
N ALA A 305 20.40 1.80 -4.67
CA ALA A 305 20.19 0.44 -4.16
C ALA A 305 19.95 0.40 -2.64
N GLU A 306 20.61 1.28 -1.87
CA GLU A 306 20.50 1.32 -0.41
C GLU A 306 19.06 1.67 -0.01
N THR A 307 18.54 2.80 -0.49
CA THR A 307 17.16 3.22 -0.20
C THR A 307 16.13 2.24 -0.74
N MET A 308 16.33 1.68 -1.94
CA MET A 308 15.42 0.67 -2.48
C MET A 308 15.41 -0.62 -1.66
N ASN A 309 16.55 -1.13 -1.26
CA ASN A 309 16.61 -2.41 -0.56
C ASN A 309 16.20 -2.28 0.91
N GLU A 310 16.68 -1.25 1.61
CA GLU A 310 16.41 -1.05 3.04
C GLU A 310 14.99 -0.56 3.32
N ILE A 311 14.28 0.00 2.33
CA ILE A 311 12.91 0.47 2.48
C ILE A 311 11.94 -0.45 1.74
N MET A 312 12.05 -0.54 0.42
CA MET A 312 11.08 -1.27 -0.39
C MET A 312 11.14 -2.78 -0.15
N LEU A 313 12.32 -3.41 -0.15
CA LEU A 313 12.37 -4.86 0.07
C LEU A 313 11.98 -5.22 1.51
N GLU A 314 12.39 -4.44 2.50
CA GLU A 314 11.95 -4.64 3.89
C GLU A 314 10.43 -4.50 4.05
N GLU A 315 9.79 -3.57 3.33
CA GLU A 315 8.32 -3.49 3.26
C GLU A 315 7.69 -4.78 2.75
N PHE A 316 8.26 -5.38 1.70
CA PHE A 316 7.76 -6.60 1.11
C PHE A 316 8.01 -7.82 2.00
N LEU A 317 9.21 -7.94 2.59
CA LEU A 317 9.59 -9.03 3.48
C LEU A 317 8.69 -9.12 4.72
N ARG A 318 8.16 -7.99 5.20
CA ARG A 318 7.18 -7.96 6.30
C ARG A 318 5.88 -8.67 6.00
N LEU A 319 5.53 -8.91 4.73
CA LEU A 319 4.36 -9.71 4.36
C LEU A 319 4.67 -11.21 4.33
N ASN A 320 5.90 -11.62 4.67
CA ASN A 320 6.38 -12.99 4.64
C ASN A 320 6.11 -13.69 3.28
N PRO A 321 6.53 -13.09 2.15
CA PRO A 321 6.27 -13.65 0.83
C PRO A 321 7.09 -14.91 0.58
N HIS A 322 6.56 -15.78 -0.28
CA HIS A 322 7.31 -16.91 -0.81
C HIS A 322 8.23 -16.48 -1.96
N GLU A 323 7.79 -15.47 -2.72
CA GLU A 323 8.52 -14.92 -3.85
C GLU A 323 8.30 -13.41 -3.97
N ILE A 324 9.38 -12.70 -4.27
CA ILE A 324 9.35 -11.30 -4.70
C ILE A 324 9.74 -11.27 -6.19
N SER A 325 8.90 -10.65 -7.00
CA SER A 325 9.10 -10.54 -8.45
C SER A 325 9.40 -9.09 -8.84
N CYS A 326 10.60 -8.83 -9.36
CA CYS A 326 11.05 -7.50 -9.73
C CYS A 326 10.72 -7.22 -11.20
N GLN A 327 10.01 -6.13 -11.50
CA GLN A 327 9.95 -5.65 -12.88
C GLN A 327 11.35 -5.24 -13.36
N THR A 328 11.90 -6.00 -14.29
CA THR A 328 13.28 -5.82 -14.75
C THR A 328 13.36 -4.98 -16.03
N VAL A 329 12.50 -5.29 -17.00
CA VAL A 329 12.49 -4.67 -18.33
C VAL A 329 11.16 -4.96 -19.01
N ARG A 330 10.80 -4.11 -19.97
CA ARG A 330 9.72 -4.38 -20.91
C ARG A 330 10.34 -4.48 -22.30
N VAL A 331 10.02 -5.53 -23.06
CA VAL A 331 10.56 -5.75 -24.41
C VAL A 331 10.17 -4.57 -25.30
N GLY A 332 11.20 -3.86 -25.81
CA GLY A 332 11.07 -2.64 -26.60
C GLY A 332 11.22 -1.33 -25.84
N ALA A 333 11.36 -1.38 -24.52
CA ALA A 333 11.63 -0.23 -23.67
C ALA A 333 13.05 -0.29 -23.10
N LYS A 334 13.58 0.87 -22.72
CA LYS A 334 14.81 0.98 -21.95
C LYS A 334 14.70 0.24 -20.61
N SER A 335 15.84 -0.24 -20.13
CA SER A 335 15.95 -1.09 -18.95
C SER A 335 16.52 -0.37 -17.72
N LEU A 336 16.25 -0.95 -16.54
CA LEU A 336 16.86 -0.54 -15.26
C LEU A 336 18.11 -1.33 -14.90
N HIS A 337 18.23 -2.56 -15.42
CA HIS A 337 19.40 -3.40 -15.20
C HIS A 337 20.49 -3.06 -16.22
N TRP A 338 21.72 -3.49 -15.99
CA TRP A 338 22.82 -3.23 -16.92
C TRP A 338 22.85 -4.29 -18.01
N SER A 339 22.08 -4.04 -19.06
CA SER A 339 22.03 -4.85 -20.27
C SER A 339 23.13 -4.48 -21.26
N ARG A 340 23.62 -5.47 -22.00
CA ARG A 340 24.43 -5.29 -23.22
C ARG A 340 23.57 -5.26 -24.48
N ILE A 341 22.28 -5.55 -24.35
CA ILE A 341 21.33 -5.73 -25.45
C ILE A 341 20.36 -4.53 -25.52
N VAL A 342 19.90 -4.07 -24.36
CA VAL A 342 18.88 -3.02 -24.23
C VAL A 342 19.51 -1.74 -23.70
N GLU A 343 19.12 -0.59 -24.26
CA GLU A 343 19.54 0.71 -23.72
C GLU A 343 19.07 0.90 -22.27
N ARG A 344 19.88 1.63 -21.49
CA ARG A 344 19.54 2.00 -20.12
C ARG A 344 18.70 3.25 -20.07
N MET A 345 17.84 3.33 -19.05
CA MET A 345 17.18 4.58 -18.70
C MET A 345 18.22 5.60 -18.20
N ASN A 346 18.49 6.63 -19.00
CA ASN A 346 19.57 7.60 -18.76
C ASN A 346 19.19 9.06 -18.99
N GLN A 347 17.93 9.32 -19.32
CA GLN A 347 17.42 10.68 -19.58
C GLN A 347 16.00 10.82 -19.07
N SER A 348 15.58 12.06 -18.81
CA SER A 348 14.20 12.37 -18.44
C SER A 348 13.24 11.86 -19.51
N ALA A 349 12.12 11.32 -19.06
CA ALA A 349 11.12 10.77 -19.93
C ALA A 349 9.72 11.20 -19.50
N MET A 350 8.84 11.27 -20.49
CA MET A 350 7.42 11.49 -20.23
C MET A 350 6.81 10.21 -19.66
N ASP A 351 6.04 10.29 -18.58
CA ASP A 351 5.31 9.16 -18.04
C ASP A 351 3.95 8.96 -18.73
N ASP A 352 3.23 7.90 -18.33
CA ASP A 352 1.89 7.58 -18.85
C ASP A 352 0.85 8.67 -18.48
N PHE A 353 1.19 9.64 -17.62
CA PHE A 353 0.38 10.80 -17.24
C PHE A 353 0.83 12.10 -17.94
N ASN A 354 1.69 11.99 -18.95
CA ASN A 354 2.19 13.11 -19.74
C ASN A 354 3.04 14.12 -18.91
N GLN A 355 3.68 13.65 -17.83
CA GLN A 355 4.60 14.42 -17.00
C GLN A 355 6.05 14.03 -17.30
N VAL A 356 6.96 14.99 -17.39
CA VAL A 356 8.37 14.72 -17.66
C VAL A 356 9.15 14.59 -16.35
N ASN A 357 9.47 13.36 -15.94
CA ASN A 357 10.26 13.10 -14.74
C ASN A 357 11.66 12.57 -15.07
N GLU A 358 12.61 12.79 -14.16
CA GLU A 358 13.99 12.32 -14.27
C GLU A 358 14.32 11.18 -13.29
N ASP A 359 13.38 10.79 -12.45
CA ASP A 359 13.60 9.87 -11.32
C ASP A 359 13.96 8.46 -11.79
N SER A 360 13.25 7.99 -12.81
CA SER A 360 13.52 6.72 -13.47
C SER A 360 14.95 6.67 -14.06
N ALA A 361 15.43 7.80 -14.58
CA ALA A 361 16.79 7.94 -15.09
C ALA A 361 17.83 8.03 -13.98
N LYS A 362 17.53 8.71 -12.86
CA LYS A 362 18.40 8.71 -11.68
C LYS A 362 18.59 7.29 -11.15
N LEU A 363 17.50 6.53 -10.98
CA LEU A 363 17.57 5.13 -10.56
C LEU A 363 18.38 4.30 -11.57
N GLY A 364 17.99 4.35 -12.85
CA GLY A 364 18.62 3.60 -13.92
C GLY A 364 20.10 3.93 -14.15
N THR A 365 20.57 5.12 -13.73
CA THR A 365 21.99 5.53 -13.82
C THR A 365 22.82 5.11 -12.59
N ARG A 366 22.21 5.03 -11.40
CA ARG A 366 22.92 4.87 -10.12
C ARG A 366 23.02 3.43 -9.63
N CYS A 367 22.10 2.54 -10.03
CA CYS A 367 22.15 1.15 -9.60
C CYS A 367 21.69 0.18 -10.69
N ASP A 368 22.25 -1.02 -10.69
CA ASP A 368 21.63 -2.18 -11.34
C ASP A 368 20.66 -2.82 -10.34
N ILE A 369 19.38 -2.43 -10.42
CA ILE A 369 18.41 -2.80 -9.39
C ILE A 369 18.23 -4.32 -9.26
N LEU A 370 18.30 -5.06 -10.37
CA LEU A 370 18.11 -6.52 -10.32
C LEU A 370 19.29 -7.19 -9.61
N GLN A 371 20.52 -6.77 -9.93
CA GLN A 371 21.71 -7.31 -9.28
C GLN A 371 21.78 -6.95 -7.80
N GLU A 372 21.53 -5.70 -7.45
CA GLU A 372 21.66 -5.22 -6.08
C GLU A 372 20.54 -5.76 -5.17
N SER A 373 19.29 -5.80 -5.64
CA SER A 373 18.18 -6.39 -4.88
C SER A 373 18.33 -7.90 -4.70
N SER A 374 18.84 -8.62 -5.72
CA SER A 374 19.18 -10.04 -5.59
C SER A 374 20.21 -10.25 -4.47
N ARG A 375 21.34 -9.55 -4.50
CA ARG A 375 22.40 -9.65 -3.47
C ARG A 375 21.86 -9.38 -2.07
N TYR A 376 21.05 -8.34 -1.92
CA TYR A 376 20.43 -8.00 -0.65
C TYR A 376 19.58 -9.15 -0.10
N LEU A 377 18.66 -9.70 -0.91
CA LEU A 377 17.78 -10.79 -0.49
C LEU A 377 18.55 -12.08 -0.14
N ARG A 378 19.63 -12.40 -0.86
CA ARG A 378 20.47 -13.57 -0.54
C ARG A 378 21.08 -13.51 0.85
N VAL A 379 21.41 -12.31 1.33
CA VAL A 379 21.94 -12.11 2.69
C VAL A 379 20.80 -12.02 3.69
N ARG A 380 19.76 -11.24 3.36
CA ARG A 380 18.73 -10.81 4.30
C ARG A 380 17.67 -11.88 4.58
N GLU A 381 17.19 -12.57 3.55
CA GLU A 381 16.14 -13.59 3.63
C GLU A 381 16.35 -14.66 2.53
N PRO A 382 17.34 -15.56 2.68
CA PRO A 382 17.78 -16.47 1.61
C PRO A 382 16.72 -17.49 1.15
N ASN A 383 15.64 -17.68 1.92
CA ASN A 383 14.55 -18.59 1.57
C ASN A 383 13.47 -17.92 0.69
N VAL A 384 13.47 -16.59 0.56
CA VAL A 384 12.55 -15.88 -0.32
C VAL A 384 13.07 -15.96 -1.74
N ARG A 385 12.24 -16.46 -2.66
CA ARG A 385 12.59 -16.53 -4.07
C ARG A 385 12.59 -15.13 -4.67
N PHE A 386 13.55 -14.85 -5.54
CA PHE A 386 13.64 -13.59 -6.26
C PHE A 386 13.65 -13.83 -7.76
N THR A 387 12.61 -13.38 -8.46
CA THR A 387 12.43 -13.61 -9.89
C THR A 387 12.46 -12.32 -10.70
N ALA A 388 12.98 -12.41 -11.92
CA ALA A 388 12.91 -11.31 -12.88
C ALA A 388 11.58 -11.37 -13.62
N ASN A 389 10.82 -10.27 -13.56
CA ASN A 389 9.58 -10.10 -14.30
C ASN A 389 9.84 -9.27 -15.56
N VAL A 390 9.50 -9.83 -16.71
CA VAL A 390 9.73 -9.22 -18.02
C VAL A 390 8.41 -8.95 -18.70
N GLY A 391 8.12 -7.66 -18.91
CA GLY A 391 6.97 -7.25 -19.71
C GLY A 391 7.21 -7.62 -21.17
N MET A 392 6.46 -8.58 -21.70
CA MET A 392 6.77 -9.19 -22.98
C MET A 392 6.45 -8.31 -24.18
N ASN A 393 5.80 -7.16 -24.01
CA ASN A 393 5.57 -6.24 -25.10
C ASN A 393 5.30 -4.84 -24.56
N ARG A 394 6.16 -3.85 -24.83
CA ARG A 394 5.81 -2.42 -24.65
C ARG A 394 6.86 -1.53 -25.33
N PRO A 395 6.79 -1.36 -26.66
CA PRO A 395 7.80 -0.59 -27.40
C PRO A 395 7.77 0.92 -27.13
N TYR A 396 6.68 1.48 -26.58
CA TYR A 396 6.54 2.93 -26.31
C TYR A 396 6.77 3.83 -27.54
N LEU A 397 6.32 3.44 -28.75
CA LEU A 397 6.55 4.20 -29.99
C LEU A 397 6.22 5.71 -29.95
N TRP A 398 5.32 6.12 -29.06
CA TRP A 398 4.91 7.50 -28.85
C TRP A 398 5.86 8.30 -27.95
N ASN A 399 6.83 7.63 -27.32
CA ASN A 399 7.80 8.19 -26.38
C ASN A 399 9.21 7.65 -26.67
N PRO A 400 9.93 8.26 -27.62
CA PRO A 400 11.30 7.88 -27.96
C PRO A 400 12.27 7.95 -26.78
N GLY A 401 11.91 8.68 -25.71
CA GLY A 401 12.71 8.76 -24.50
C GLY A 401 12.76 7.44 -23.73
N LEU A 402 11.66 6.67 -23.76
CA LEU A 402 11.50 5.36 -23.13
C LEU A 402 11.74 4.19 -24.09
N SER A 403 11.54 4.38 -25.39
CA SER A 403 11.79 3.34 -26.41
C SER A 403 13.27 2.96 -26.49
N ASP A 404 13.53 1.67 -26.61
CA ASP A 404 14.86 1.13 -26.90
C ASP A 404 15.27 1.35 -28.36
N THR A 405 16.57 1.22 -28.67
CA THR A 405 17.12 1.33 -30.03
C THR A 405 16.40 0.40 -30.99
N PHE A 406 16.20 -0.87 -30.62
CA PHE A 406 15.56 -1.87 -31.47
C PHE A 406 14.15 -1.42 -31.91
N THR A 407 13.38 -0.85 -31.00
CA THR A 407 12.07 -0.27 -31.33
C THR A 407 12.19 0.89 -32.31
N ASN A 408 13.15 1.80 -32.09
CA ASN A 408 13.33 2.99 -32.90
C ASN A 408 13.78 2.65 -34.34
N GLU A 409 14.59 1.60 -34.50
CA GLU A 409 15.09 1.12 -35.79
C GLU A 409 14.07 0.25 -36.53
N HIS A 410 13.24 -0.52 -35.80
CA HIS A 410 12.27 -1.47 -36.36
C HIS A 410 10.82 -1.09 -36.05
N ARG A 411 10.45 0.17 -36.32
CA ARG A 411 9.07 0.65 -36.08
C ARG A 411 8.03 -0.09 -36.92
N ASP A 412 8.44 -0.66 -38.06
CA ASP A 412 7.62 -1.49 -38.94
C ASP A 412 7.28 -2.86 -38.33
N TYR A 413 8.00 -3.30 -37.29
CA TYR A 413 7.69 -4.53 -36.54
C TYR A 413 6.61 -4.32 -35.48
N VAL A 414 6.12 -3.09 -35.31
CA VAL A 414 5.10 -2.74 -34.32
C VAL A 414 3.75 -2.54 -35.00
N LYS A 415 2.73 -3.26 -34.51
CA LYS A 415 1.36 -3.21 -34.99
C LYS A 415 0.41 -2.85 -33.84
N ASN A 416 -0.42 -1.83 -34.02
CA ASN A 416 -1.35 -1.35 -32.99
C ASN A 416 -0.67 -0.97 -31.66
N GLY A 417 0.59 -0.54 -31.70
CA GLY A 417 1.37 -0.17 -30.52
C GLY A 417 2.19 -1.29 -29.88
N ASP A 418 2.05 -2.54 -30.36
CA ASP A 418 2.69 -3.74 -29.82
C ASP A 418 3.58 -4.40 -30.88
N PHE A 419 4.74 -4.94 -30.51
CA PHE A 419 5.54 -5.74 -31.44
C PHE A 419 4.77 -6.94 -31.97
N ASP A 420 4.97 -7.28 -33.24
CA ASP A 420 4.43 -8.47 -33.88
C ASP A 420 5.37 -9.67 -33.67
N TYR A 421 4.98 -10.56 -32.77
CA TYR A 421 5.76 -11.76 -32.45
C TYR A 421 5.67 -12.85 -33.52
N ALA A 422 4.92 -12.65 -34.61
CA ALA A 422 5.05 -13.48 -35.81
C ALA A 422 6.40 -13.28 -36.51
N ILE A 423 7.05 -12.12 -36.32
CA ILE A 423 8.35 -11.79 -36.89
C ILE A 423 9.46 -12.51 -36.09
N PRO A 424 10.28 -13.37 -36.72
CA PRO A 424 11.37 -14.09 -36.04
C PRO A 424 12.34 -13.17 -35.29
N GLU A 425 12.70 -12.04 -35.89
CA GLU A 425 13.65 -11.06 -35.34
C GLU A 425 13.16 -10.46 -34.02
N VAL A 426 11.85 -10.22 -33.89
CA VAL A 426 11.22 -9.79 -32.62
C VAL A 426 11.39 -10.86 -31.55
N ARG A 427 11.15 -12.14 -31.90
CA ARG A 427 11.31 -13.26 -30.96
C ARG A 427 12.78 -13.45 -30.57
N ASP A 428 13.70 -13.31 -31.52
CA ASP A 428 15.14 -13.42 -31.27
C ASP A 428 15.65 -12.29 -30.36
N TYR A 429 15.16 -11.06 -30.57
CA TYR A 429 15.42 -9.93 -29.68
C TYR A 429 14.88 -10.21 -28.26
N ALA A 430 13.62 -10.60 -28.11
CA ALA A 430 13.04 -10.95 -26.80
C ALA A 430 13.82 -12.08 -26.10
N LYS A 431 14.18 -13.16 -26.82
CA LYS A 431 15.00 -14.27 -26.30
C LYS A 431 16.36 -13.80 -25.82
N SER A 432 17.01 -12.90 -26.56
CA SER A 432 18.35 -12.43 -26.20
C SER A 432 18.35 -11.72 -24.84
N ILE A 433 17.34 -10.88 -24.59
CA ILE A 433 17.13 -10.22 -23.29
C ILE A 433 16.92 -11.27 -22.20
N LEU A 434 16.00 -12.22 -22.42
CA LEU A 434 15.69 -13.25 -21.42
C LEU A 434 16.91 -14.11 -21.08
N PHE A 435 17.72 -14.48 -22.08
CA PHE A 435 18.91 -15.28 -21.88
C PHE A 435 20.00 -14.50 -21.14
N GLU A 436 20.16 -13.21 -21.43
CA GLU A 436 21.08 -12.34 -20.67
C GLU A 436 20.72 -12.31 -19.18
N LEU A 437 19.42 -12.21 -18.85
CA LEU A 437 18.95 -12.23 -17.47
C LEU A 437 19.23 -13.56 -16.78
N ILE A 438 18.91 -14.69 -17.45
CA ILE A 438 19.16 -16.05 -16.91
C ILE A 438 20.64 -16.29 -16.66
N ASP A 439 21.49 -15.81 -17.57
CA ASP A 439 22.91 -16.17 -17.55
C ASP A 439 23.73 -15.33 -16.58
N ASN A 440 23.37 -14.06 -16.41
CA ASN A 440 24.21 -13.07 -15.71
C ASN A 440 23.71 -12.68 -14.32
N TYR A 441 22.47 -12.99 -13.95
CA TYR A 441 21.89 -12.58 -12.66
C TYR A 441 21.61 -13.79 -11.76
N ASP A 442 21.76 -13.60 -10.45
CA ASP A 442 21.42 -14.62 -9.45
C ASP A 442 19.94 -14.57 -9.09
N ILE A 443 19.09 -15.00 -10.02
CA ILE A 443 17.63 -15.07 -9.87
C ILE A 443 17.17 -16.52 -9.73
N ASP A 444 15.99 -16.72 -9.13
CA ASP A 444 15.38 -18.05 -8.91
C ASP A 444 14.43 -18.46 -10.04
N GLY A 445 14.26 -17.60 -11.05
CA GLY A 445 13.36 -17.83 -12.17
C GLY A 445 12.96 -16.56 -12.90
N ILE A 446 12.09 -16.72 -13.88
CA ILE A 446 11.53 -15.64 -14.70
C ILE A 446 10.01 -15.70 -14.70
N VAL A 447 9.40 -14.52 -14.67
CA VAL A 447 7.98 -14.32 -14.98
C VAL A 447 7.87 -13.62 -16.33
N LEU A 448 7.28 -14.30 -17.32
CA LEU A 448 6.92 -13.69 -18.61
C LEU A 448 5.57 -12.99 -18.45
N ASP A 449 5.57 -11.66 -18.42
CA ASP A 449 4.36 -10.85 -18.24
C ASP A 449 3.81 -10.35 -19.58
N TYR A 450 2.79 -11.01 -20.08
CA TYR A 450 2.08 -10.61 -21.30
C TYR A 450 0.90 -9.67 -21.03
N MET A 451 0.58 -9.35 -19.78
CA MET A 451 -0.68 -8.70 -19.43
C MET A 451 -0.80 -7.26 -19.82
N ARG A 452 0.31 -6.53 -19.77
CA ARG A 452 0.37 -5.15 -20.24
C ARG A 452 0.85 -5.27 -21.67
N ASN A 453 -0.08 -5.18 -22.63
CA ASN A 453 0.11 -5.35 -24.09
C ASN A 453 0.24 -6.80 -24.56
N TYR A 454 -0.91 -7.44 -24.77
CA TYR A 454 -1.02 -8.85 -25.13
C TYR A 454 -1.29 -9.10 -26.62
N LEU A 455 -1.25 -8.08 -27.49
CA LEU A 455 -1.60 -8.22 -28.90
C LEU A 455 -0.45 -8.82 -29.72
N ASN A 456 -0.77 -9.20 -30.95
CA ASN A 456 0.15 -9.72 -31.97
C ASN A 456 1.01 -10.91 -31.52
N GLN A 457 0.42 -11.78 -30.71
CA GLN A 457 0.95 -13.10 -30.35
C GLN A 457 0.16 -14.19 -31.08
N SER A 458 0.83 -15.28 -31.42
CA SER A 458 0.24 -16.54 -31.89
C SER A 458 0.51 -17.67 -30.90
N VAL A 459 -0.23 -18.78 -31.04
CA VAL A 459 -0.03 -19.97 -30.20
C VAL A 459 1.41 -20.49 -30.30
N ASP A 460 1.93 -20.54 -31.53
CA ASP A 460 3.28 -21.02 -31.79
C ASP A 460 4.32 -20.06 -31.19
N SER A 461 4.16 -18.74 -31.39
CA SER A 461 5.12 -17.76 -30.85
C SER A 461 5.23 -17.80 -29.32
N LEU A 462 4.11 -18.02 -28.62
CA LEU A 462 4.09 -18.12 -27.16
C LEU A 462 4.71 -19.44 -26.69
N THR A 463 4.31 -20.55 -27.32
CA THR A 463 4.75 -21.89 -26.92
C THR A 463 6.24 -22.09 -27.21
N ASP A 464 6.73 -21.63 -28.37
CA ASP A 464 8.14 -21.72 -28.75
C ASP A 464 9.03 -20.89 -27.84
N LEU A 465 8.59 -19.67 -27.48
CA LEU A 465 9.34 -18.84 -26.55
C LEU A 465 9.40 -19.47 -25.16
N CYS A 466 8.29 -20.00 -24.64
CA CYS A 466 8.28 -20.73 -23.37
C CYS A 466 9.24 -21.93 -23.41
N ARG A 467 9.28 -22.67 -24.52
CA ARG A 467 10.18 -23.82 -24.70
C ARG A 467 11.64 -23.42 -24.67
N ASP A 468 12.01 -22.37 -25.42
CA ASP A 468 13.39 -21.88 -25.47
C ASP A 468 13.86 -21.36 -24.10
N VAL A 469 13.00 -20.61 -23.40
CA VAL A 469 13.29 -20.05 -22.07
C VAL A 469 13.39 -21.16 -21.02
N LYS A 470 12.46 -22.11 -20.99
CA LYS A 470 12.49 -23.24 -20.05
C LYS A 470 13.76 -24.08 -20.23
N ARG A 471 14.12 -24.38 -21.48
CA ARG A 471 15.38 -25.09 -21.78
C ARG A 471 16.59 -24.36 -21.22
N ARG A 472 16.67 -23.03 -21.40
CA ARG A 472 17.78 -22.22 -20.89
C ARG A 472 17.82 -22.18 -19.36
N LEU A 473 16.68 -22.05 -18.70
CA LEU A 473 16.55 -22.11 -17.24
C LEU A 473 17.02 -23.48 -16.71
N ASP A 474 16.62 -24.58 -17.34
CA ASP A 474 17.02 -25.93 -16.94
C ASP A 474 18.52 -26.18 -17.17
N GLU A 475 19.10 -25.65 -18.25
CA GLU A 475 20.55 -25.66 -18.49
C GLU A 475 21.30 -24.91 -17.39
N LYS A 476 20.90 -23.67 -17.10
CA LYS A 476 21.50 -22.85 -16.04
C LYS A 476 21.34 -23.53 -14.68
N GLY A 477 20.16 -24.07 -14.39
CA GLY A 477 19.87 -24.78 -13.15
C GLY A 477 20.77 -26.00 -12.95
N ARG A 478 21.00 -26.80 -13.99
CA ARG A 478 21.96 -27.93 -13.95
C ARG A 478 23.40 -27.46 -13.70
N GLN A 479 23.79 -26.30 -14.25
CA GLN A 479 25.13 -25.75 -14.05
C GLN A 479 25.34 -25.21 -12.62
N THR A 480 24.31 -24.61 -12.03
CA THR A 480 24.39 -23.96 -10.71
C THR A 480 23.93 -24.85 -9.55
N GLY A 481 23.30 -25.99 -9.84
CA GLY A 481 22.66 -26.84 -8.84
C GLY A 481 21.36 -26.26 -8.28
N LYS A 482 20.76 -25.26 -8.96
CA LYS A 482 19.51 -24.60 -8.56
C LYS A 482 18.35 -25.04 -9.45
N THR A 483 17.15 -25.07 -8.90
CA THR A 483 15.92 -25.19 -9.71
C THR A 483 15.41 -23.80 -10.04
N LEU A 484 15.44 -23.43 -11.32
CA LEU A 484 14.94 -22.16 -11.81
C LEU A 484 13.56 -22.34 -12.43
N GLU A 485 12.60 -21.52 -12.03
CA GLU A 485 11.21 -21.64 -12.46
C GLU A 485 10.84 -20.66 -13.58
N LEU A 486 9.94 -21.09 -14.47
CA LEU A 486 9.29 -20.24 -15.45
C LEU A 486 7.81 -20.08 -15.10
N LYS A 487 7.39 -18.85 -14.79
CA LYS A 487 5.97 -18.49 -14.65
C LYS A 487 5.52 -17.60 -15.79
N VAL A 488 4.23 -17.63 -16.10
CA VAL A 488 3.66 -16.79 -17.16
C VAL A 488 2.40 -16.07 -16.66
N ARG A 489 2.39 -14.76 -16.79
CA ARG A 489 1.23 -13.92 -16.49
C ARG A 489 0.51 -13.57 -17.79
N ILE A 490 -0.79 -13.89 -17.87
CA ILE A 490 -1.54 -13.91 -19.13
C ILE A 490 -2.94 -13.33 -18.99
N PRO A 491 -3.52 -12.79 -20.08
CA PRO A 491 -4.90 -12.31 -20.08
C PRO A 491 -5.84 -13.50 -19.95
N ALA A 492 -6.59 -13.52 -18.84
CA ALA A 492 -7.30 -14.72 -18.38
C ALA A 492 -8.27 -15.29 -19.42
N GLU A 493 -8.91 -14.43 -20.22
CA GLU A 493 -10.01 -14.77 -21.13
C GLU A 493 -9.62 -14.79 -22.62
N GLN A 494 -8.34 -14.62 -22.95
CA GLN A 494 -7.91 -14.55 -24.35
C GLN A 494 -7.59 -15.95 -24.92
N ILE A 495 -8.28 -16.30 -26.01
CA ILE A 495 -8.24 -17.66 -26.58
C ILE A 495 -6.85 -18.12 -27.04
N VAL A 496 -6.03 -17.19 -27.56
CA VAL A 496 -4.66 -17.50 -28.01
C VAL A 496 -3.81 -17.94 -26.81
N TYR A 497 -3.90 -17.23 -25.68
CA TYR A 497 -3.17 -17.54 -24.47
C TYR A 497 -3.65 -18.84 -23.83
N TYR A 498 -4.96 -19.06 -23.76
CA TYR A 498 -5.51 -20.32 -23.26
C TYR A 498 -5.01 -21.54 -24.05
N LYS A 499 -5.05 -21.47 -25.39
CA LYS A 499 -4.54 -22.56 -26.26
C LYS A 499 -3.04 -22.78 -26.08
N SER A 500 -2.27 -21.71 -25.94
CA SER A 500 -0.82 -21.79 -25.72
C SER A 500 -0.50 -22.43 -24.37
N MET A 501 -1.19 -22.02 -23.30
CA MET A 501 -0.98 -22.60 -21.97
C MET A 501 -1.37 -24.07 -21.92
N LYS A 502 -2.41 -24.48 -22.64
CA LYS A 502 -2.74 -25.91 -22.78
C LYS A 502 -1.57 -26.73 -23.34
N LEU A 503 -0.87 -26.21 -24.35
CA LEU A 503 0.33 -26.86 -24.90
C LEU A 503 1.50 -26.80 -23.91
N CYS A 504 1.77 -25.62 -23.33
CA CYS A 504 2.84 -25.43 -22.37
C CYS A 504 2.70 -26.35 -21.15
N VAL A 505 1.48 -26.56 -20.65
CA VAL A 505 1.20 -27.48 -19.55
C VAL A 505 1.42 -28.95 -19.97
N ALA A 506 0.94 -29.33 -21.15
CA ALA A 506 1.12 -30.69 -21.67
C ALA A 506 2.61 -31.05 -21.90
N GLU A 507 3.39 -30.07 -22.34
CA GLU A 507 4.84 -30.20 -22.58
C GLU A 507 5.70 -29.86 -21.35
N ARG A 508 5.08 -29.47 -20.22
CA ARG A 508 5.77 -29.02 -18.98
C ARG A 508 6.77 -27.87 -19.20
N LEU A 509 6.39 -26.91 -20.05
CA LEU A 509 7.22 -25.75 -20.38
C LEU A 509 7.16 -24.65 -19.33
N VAL A 510 6.19 -24.68 -18.42
CA VAL A 510 5.98 -23.66 -17.39
C VAL A 510 5.77 -24.32 -16.05
N ASP A 511 6.19 -23.66 -14.98
CA ASP A 511 6.03 -24.10 -13.60
C ASP A 511 4.82 -23.39 -12.93
N GLY A 512 4.35 -22.28 -13.51
CA GLY A 512 3.18 -21.56 -13.01
C GLY A 512 2.47 -20.66 -14.02
N ILE A 513 1.15 -20.51 -13.87
CA ILE A 513 0.29 -19.64 -14.67
C ILE A 513 -0.40 -18.63 -13.76
N ILE A 514 -0.42 -17.36 -14.17
CA ILE A 514 -1.02 -16.25 -13.44
C ILE A 514 -2.06 -15.57 -14.34
N PRO A 515 -3.32 -16.07 -14.39
CA PRO A 515 -4.40 -15.40 -15.12
C PRO A 515 -4.70 -14.04 -14.49
N SER A 516 -4.81 -13.00 -15.31
CA SER A 516 -4.82 -11.61 -14.84
C SER A 516 -5.69 -10.68 -15.67
N ASN A 517 -5.92 -9.50 -15.12
CA ASN A 517 -6.58 -8.35 -15.76
C ASN A 517 -5.60 -7.23 -16.12
N HIS A 518 -5.94 -6.44 -17.14
CA HIS A 518 -5.10 -5.35 -17.63
C HIS A 518 -5.28 -4.07 -16.77
N ALA A 519 -5.05 -4.01 -15.46
CA ALA A 519 -5.16 -2.77 -14.63
C ALA A 519 -6.47 -2.59 -13.86
N THR A 520 -7.02 -3.68 -13.35
CA THR A 520 -8.10 -3.66 -12.35
C THR A 520 -8.17 -5.00 -11.64
N ALA A 521 -8.40 -5.00 -10.34
CA ALA A 521 -8.66 -6.22 -9.59
C ALA A 521 -10.07 -6.75 -9.86
N GLU A 522 -11.03 -5.86 -10.12
CA GLU A 522 -12.43 -6.24 -10.34
C GLU A 522 -12.88 -6.05 -11.80
N PRO A 523 -13.64 -7.00 -12.37
CA PRO A 523 -14.00 -8.31 -11.81
C PRO A 523 -12.76 -9.23 -11.65
N LEU A 524 -12.75 -10.13 -10.67
CA LEU A 524 -11.59 -11.01 -10.45
C LEU A 524 -11.30 -11.88 -11.69
N PRO A 525 -10.03 -12.03 -12.10
CA PRO A 525 -9.65 -12.90 -13.22
C PRO A 525 -10.14 -14.34 -13.01
N PRO A 526 -10.80 -14.96 -13.99
CA PRO A 526 -11.19 -16.37 -13.92
C PRO A 526 -9.98 -17.29 -13.99
N VAL A 527 -9.96 -18.33 -13.16
CA VAL A 527 -8.80 -19.24 -12.99
C VAL A 527 -9.17 -20.71 -13.16
N GLU A 528 -10.44 -21.06 -13.06
CA GLU A 528 -10.95 -22.43 -12.93
C GLU A 528 -10.60 -23.29 -14.17
N HIS A 529 -10.67 -22.70 -15.36
CA HIS A 529 -10.28 -23.39 -16.60
C HIS A 529 -8.77 -23.67 -16.64
N TYR A 530 -7.92 -22.80 -16.08
CA TYR A 530 -6.49 -23.07 -15.95
C TYR A 530 -6.19 -24.10 -14.86
N GLN A 531 -6.92 -24.09 -13.74
CA GLN A 531 -6.80 -25.15 -12.72
C GLN A 531 -7.15 -26.52 -13.31
N GLN A 532 -8.19 -26.60 -14.13
CA GLN A 532 -8.56 -27.83 -14.81
C GLN A 532 -7.48 -28.29 -15.80
N LEU A 533 -6.81 -27.37 -16.50
CA LEU A 533 -5.67 -27.70 -17.37
C LEU A 533 -4.47 -28.26 -16.57
N CYS A 534 -4.20 -27.68 -15.40
CA CYS A 534 -3.00 -28.00 -14.60
C CYS A 534 -3.19 -29.17 -13.64
N LYS A 535 -4.41 -29.71 -13.52
CA LYS A 535 -4.72 -30.81 -12.60
C LYS A 535 -3.83 -32.03 -12.87
N GLY A 536 -3.00 -32.38 -11.88
CA GLY A 536 -2.10 -33.54 -11.93
C GLY A 536 -0.83 -33.35 -12.76
N THR A 537 -0.53 -32.13 -13.23
CA THR A 537 0.68 -31.85 -14.03
C THR A 537 1.84 -31.32 -13.20
N GLY A 538 1.56 -30.78 -12.01
CA GLY A 538 2.52 -30.10 -11.15
C GLY A 538 2.70 -28.61 -11.48
N VAL A 539 2.06 -28.11 -12.55
CA VAL A 539 2.04 -26.68 -12.88
C VAL A 539 1.08 -25.97 -11.93
N LYS A 540 1.54 -24.87 -11.32
CA LYS A 540 0.73 -24.11 -10.35
C LYS A 540 -0.16 -23.06 -11.04
N VAL A 541 -1.29 -22.75 -10.44
CA VAL A 541 -2.17 -21.65 -10.85
C VAL A 541 -2.31 -20.66 -9.70
N TYR A 542 -2.00 -19.38 -9.97
CA TYR A 542 -2.06 -18.31 -8.98
C TYR A 542 -3.25 -17.38 -9.26
N GLY A 543 -4.04 -17.10 -8.23
CA GLY A 543 -5.02 -16.01 -8.27
C GLY A 543 -4.31 -14.65 -8.32
N CYS A 544 -4.78 -13.71 -9.13
CA CYS A 544 -4.15 -12.39 -9.24
C CYS A 544 -4.98 -11.32 -8.53
N ILE A 545 -4.35 -10.60 -7.60
CA ILE A 545 -4.90 -9.37 -7.02
C ILE A 545 -4.07 -8.20 -7.57
N ASP A 546 -4.69 -7.33 -8.37
CA ASP A 546 -4.04 -6.13 -8.89
C ASP A 546 -4.10 -5.01 -7.83
N GLY A 547 -3.03 -4.23 -7.67
CA GLY A 547 -2.95 -3.10 -6.73
C GLY A 547 -3.95 -1.98 -7.02
N TRP A 548 -4.58 -1.99 -8.20
CA TRP A 548 -5.66 -1.08 -8.55
C TRP A 548 -7.03 -1.78 -8.50
N ARG A 549 -7.98 -1.22 -7.74
CA ARG A 549 -9.28 -1.87 -7.51
C ARG A 549 -10.25 -1.70 -8.69
N TRP A 550 -10.61 -0.46 -9.01
CA TRP A 550 -11.53 -0.08 -10.09
C TRP A 550 -11.04 1.19 -10.78
N ILE A 551 -11.21 1.25 -12.10
CA ILE A 551 -11.15 2.50 -12.86
C ILE A 551 -12.58 2.94 -13.14
N LEU A 552 -13.00 4.05 -12.53
CA LEU A 552 -14.35 4.61 -12.69
C LEU A 552 -14.49 5.46 -13.96
N GLY A 553 -13.38 6.05 -14.41
CA GLY A 553 -13.37 6.87 -15.62
C GLY A 553 -12.00 7.46 -15.90
N HIS A 554 -11.82 7.94 -17.12
CA HIS A 554 -10.63 8.65 -17.55
C HIS A 554 -11.02 9.95 -18.23
N HIS A 555 -10.37 11.04 -17.84
CA HIS A 555 -10.54 12.33 -18.51
C HIS A 555 -9.19 13.04 -18.63
N ALA A 556 -8.88 13.51 -19.84
CA ALA A 556 -7.55 13.99 -20.21
C ALA A 556 -7.00 15.10 -19.31
N LYS A 557 -7.86 15.91 -18.66
CA LYS A 557 -7.42 17.00 -17.77
C LYS A 557 -7.35 16.60 -16.29
N THR A 558 -8.16 15.62 -15.87
CA THR A 558 -8.34 15.27 -14.46
C THR A 558 -7.76 13.90 -14.11
N GLY A 559 -7.17 13.22 -15.10
CA GLY A 559 -6.56 11.91 -14.95
C GLY A 559 -7.58 10.78 -14.87
N ILE A 560 -7.14 9.66 -14.28
CA ILE A 560 -7.94 8.46 -14.09
C ILE A 560 -8.58 8.51 -12.70
N LEU A 561 -9.90 8.43 -12.64
CA LEU A 561 -10.62 8.27 -11.38
C LEU A 561 -10.59 6.80 -10.97
N ARG A 562 -10.04 6.51 -9.78
CA ARG A 562 -9.86 5.15 -9.29
C ARG A 562 -10.40 4.98 -7.87
N MET A 563 -10.92 3.79 -7.57
CA MET A 563 -11.21 3.40 -6.19
C MET A 563 -10.00 2.74 -5.56
N ALA A 564 -9.76 3.05 -4.28
CA ALA A 564 -8.74 2.38 -3.49
C ALA A 564 -9.23 0.99 -3.04
N HIS A 565 -8.28 0.11 -2.76
CA HIS A 565 -8.55 -1.10 -2.01
C HIS A 565 -8.91 -0.78 -0.56
N SER A 566 -9.65 -1.70 0.04
CA SER A 566 -10.05 -1.67 1.44
C SER A 566 -9.97 -3.06 2.07
N PRO A 567 -9.99 -3.17 3.41
CA PRO A 567 -9.92 -4.45 4.10
C PRO A 567 -10.97 -5.45 3.64
N GLU A 568 -12.23 -5.02 3.44
CA GLU A 568 -13.30 -5.90 2.98
C GLU A 568 -12.99 -6.43 1.58
N SER A 569 -12.54 -5.56 0.67
CA SER A 569 -12.26 -5.95 -0.71
C SER A 569 -11.13 -6.99 -0.81
N ILE A 570 -10.01 -6.77 -0.11
CA ILE A 570 -8.88 -7.70 -0.13
C ILE A 570 -9.26 -9.05 0.51
N ASN A 571 -9.94 -9.03 1.66
CA ASN A 571 -10.42 -10.26 2.31
C ASN A 571 -11.34 -11.06 1.39
N ARG A 572 -12.27 -10.40 0.70
CA ARG A 572 -13.17 -11.05 -0.27
C ARG A 572 -12.39 -11.71 -1.41
N TYR A 573 -11.33 -11.07 -1.91
CA TYR A 573 -10.52 -11.64 -2.99
C TYR A 573 -9.73 -12.86 -2.53
N ILE A 574 -9.11 -12.78 -1.35
CA ILE A 574 -8.39 -13.90 -0.74
C ILE A 574 -9.36 -15.07 -0.54
N GLU A 575 -10.52 -14.84 0.09
CA GLU A 575 -11.52 -15.88 0.31
C GLU A 575 -12.04 -16.50 -0.99
N HIS A 576 -12.23 -15.70 -2.04
CA HIS A 576 -12.61 -16.19 -3.35
C HIS A 576 -11.57 -17.18 -3.89
N TYR A 577 -10.30 -16.79 -3.93
CA TYR A 577 -9.22 -17.64 -4.44
C TYR A 577 -8.95 -18.85 -3.55
N THR A 578 -9.05 -18.71 -2.23
CA THR A 578 -9.00 -19.84 -1.29
C THR A 578 -10.11 -20.86 -1.58
N LYS A 579 -11.34 -20.40 -1.84
CA LYS A 579 -12.47 -21.29 -2.18
C LYS A 579 -12.27 -22.02 -3.50
N LEU A 580 -11.62 -21.39 -4.48
CA LEU A 580 -11.25 -22.02 -5.75
C LEU A 580 -10.08 -22.99 -5.61
N GLY A 581 -9.30 -22.92 -4.52
CA GLY A 581 -8.17 -23.81 -4.27
C GLY A 581 -6.99 -23.55 -5.20
N VAL A 582 -6.70 -22.27 -5.48
CA VAL A 582 -5.47 -21.88 -6.21
C VAL A 582 -4.23 -22.22 -5.38
N ASP A 583 -3.10 -22.43 -6.06
CA ASP A 583 -1.83 -22.78 -5.41
C ASP A 583 -1.19 -21.59 -4.69
N GLY A 584 -1.63 -20.36 -4.99
CA GLY A 584 -1.15 -19.15 -4.36
C GLY A 584 -1.82 -17.89 -4.89
N ILE A 585 -1.41 -16.75 -4.36
CA ILE A 585 -1.85 -15.43 -4.78
C ILE A 585 -0.64 -14.63 -5.28
N PHE A 586 -0.78 -14.08 -6.48
CA PHE A 586 0.13 -13.11 -7.06
C PHE A 586 -0.45 -11.71 -6.90
N VAL A 587 0.24 -10.84 -6.16
CA VAL A 587 -0.15 -9.44 -5.99
C VAL A 587 0.61 -8.59 -6.99
N TYR A 588 -0.07 -8.14 -8.04
CA TYR A 588 0.50 -7.20 -9.00
C TYR A 588 0.51 -5.80 -8.41
N GLN A 589 1.63 -5.09 -8.52
CA GLN A 589 1.89 -3.81 -7.85
C GLN A 589 1.62 -3.88 -6.34
N GLY A 590 2.34 -4.78 -5.67
CA GLY A 590 2.29 -4.92 -4.21
C GLY A 590 2.63 -3.62 -3.47
N ASP A 591 3.38 -2.72 -4.10
CA ASP A 591 3.74 -1.40 -3.57
C ASP A 591 2.51 -0.51 -3.27
N GLN A 592 1.36 -0.81 -3.88
CA GLN A 592 0.10 -0.11 -3.63
C GLN A 592 -0.58 -0.51 -2.31
N VAL A 593 -0.24 -1.71 -1.80
CA VAL A 593 -0.83 -2.25 -0.58
C VAL A 593 0.14 -2.23 0.59
N THR A 594 1.44 -2.38 0.36
CA THR A 594 2.46 -2.49 1.42
C THR A 594 2.64 -1.20 2.23
N GLY A 595 2.50 -0.03 1.60
CA GLY A 595 2.58 1.26 2.28
C GLY A 595 1.31 1.69 3.00
N ASN A 596 0.19 0.98 2.82
CA ASN A 596 -1.09 1.37 3.41
C ASN A 596 -1.33 0.65 4.75
N PRO A 597 -1.43 1.38 5.88
CA PRO A 597 -1.53 0.80 7.22
C PRO A 597 -2.76 -0.07 7.47
N TYR A 598 -3.81 0.10 6.66
CA TYR A 598 -5.02 -0.70 6.74
C TYR A 598 -4.96 -1.98 5.89
N LEU A 599 -4.00 -2.09 4.95
CA LEU A 599 -3.95 -3.16 3.96
C LEU A 599 -2.77 -4.12 4.17
N PHE A 600 -1.63 -3.64 4.65
CA PHE A 600 -0.38 -4.43 4.63
C PHE A 600 -0.44 -5.72 5.46
N ASN A 601 -1.28 -5.79 6.51
CA ASN A 601 -1.41 -6.98 7.36
C ASN A 601 -2.37 -8.04 6.81
N LEU A 602 -3.12 -7.75 5.73
CA LEU A 602 -4.20 -8.63 5.26
C LEU A 602 -3.70 -9.86 4.50
N PHE A 603 -2.44 -9.84 4.05
CA PHE A 603 -1.80 -10.92 3.29
C PHE A 603 -0.98 -11.87 4.15
N ARG A 604 -0.90 -11.64 5.47
CA ARG A 604 -0.10 -12.45 6.40
C ARG A 604 -0.76 -13.81 6.67
#